data_AF-A0A1B7I6E0-F1
#
_entry.id   AF-A0A1B7I6E0-F1
#
_cell.length_a   1.000
_cell.length_b   1.000
_cell.length_c   1.000
_cell.angle_alpha   90.00
_cell.angle_beta   90.00
_cell.angle_gamma   90.00
#
_symmetry.space_group_name_H-M   'P 1'
#
loop_
_entity.id
_entity.type
_entity.pdbx_description
1 polymer ?
#
loop_
_entity_poly.entity_id
_entity_poly.type
_entity_poly.pdbx_seq_one_letter_code
_entity_poly.pdbx_strand_id
1 'polypeptide(L)'
;MAKLTGYMPGNKIAVEKAELLGSFYASHPNHSTSLKQVPVLGEWTSFPGENALKIIEVIKDHTEALVTARYGATETMPKLVQDVNNLMPAQCK
;
A
#
# COMPACT_ATOMS: atom_id res chain seq x y z
N MET A 1 -18.25 -10.54 -0.50
CA MET A 1 -16.87 -10.02 -0.48
C MET A 1 -16.53 -9.42 0.89
N ALA A 2 -16.93 -8.18 1.21
CA ALA A 2 -16.55 -7.50 2.47
C ALA A 2 -16.76 -8.32 3.77
N LYS A 3 -17.88 -9.03 3.91
CA LYS A 3 -18.18 -9.88 5.08
C LYS A 3 -17.23 -11.07 5.27
N LEU A 4 -16.66 -11.59 4.18
CA LEU A 4 -15.87 -12.82 4.17
C LEU A 4 -14.37 -12.56 4.04
N THR A 5 -13.98 -11.50 3.34
CA THR A 5 -12.58 -11.25 2.97
C THR A 5 -11.91 -10.13 3.75
N GLY A 6 -12.69 -9.29 4.45
CA GLY A 6 -12.17 -8.10 5.13
C GLY A 6 -11.85 -6.93 4.18
N TYR A 7 -12.05 -7.08 2.87
CA TYR A 7 -11.90 -5.96 1.92
C TYR A 7 -12.87 -4.82 2.23
N MET A 8 -12.40 -3.58 2.01
CA MET A 8 -13.23 -2.39 2.18
C MET A 8 -14.35 -2.32 1.12
N PRO A 9 -15.57 -1.92 1.50
CA PRO A 9 -16.63 -1.60 0.55
C PRO A 9 -16.23 -0.38 -0.29
N GLY A 10 -16.60 -0.39 -1.58
CA GLY A 10 -16.21 0.67 -2.50
C GLY A 10 -16.93 2.02 -2.31
N ASN A 11 -17.87 2.14 -1.38
CA ASN A 11 -18.58 3.40 -1.11
C ASN A 11 -19.17 3.46 0.30
N LYS A 12 -19.45 4.69 0.75
CA LYS A 12 -20.00 5.01 2.07
C LYS A 12 -21.43 4.49 2.27
N ILE A 13 -22.25 4.51 1.22
CA ILE A 13 -23.66 4.07 1.26
C ILE A 13 -23.76 2.61 1.72
N ALA A 14 -22.89 1.75 1.20
CA ALA A 14 -22.83 0.34 1.57
C ALA A 14 -22.51 0.14 3.06
N VAL A 15 -21.68 1.01 3.63
CA VAL A 15 -21.25 0.97 5.03
C VAL A 15 -22.34 1.47 5.97
N GLU A 16 -23.05 2.53 5.61
CA GLU A 16 -23.97 3.23 6.52
C GLU A 16 -25.37 2.61 6.58
N LYS A 17 -25.86 2.08 5.45
CA LYS A 17 -27.21 1.52 5.36
C LYS A 17 -27.33 0.19 6.10
N ALA A 18 -28.28 0.12 7.03
CA ALA A 18 -28.49 -1.06 7.88
C ALA A 18 -28.86 -2.32 7.08
N GLU A 19 -29.62 -2.15 5.99
CA GLU A 19 -30.01 -3.19 5.04
C GLU A 19 -28.86 -3.70 4.16
N LEU A 20 -27.73 -2.97 4.13
CA LEU A 20 -26.51 -3.36 3.44
C LEU A 20 -25.47 -3.93 4.42
N LEU A 21 -24.42 -3.18 4.75
CA LEU A 21 -23.37 -3.61 5.67
C LEU A 21 -23.41 -2.89 7.03
N GLY A 22 -24.30 -1.92 7.23
CA GLY A 22 -24.37 -1.16 8.49
C GLY A 22 -24.59 -2.05 9.71
N SER A 23 -25.58 -2.95 9.65
CA SER A 23 -25.86 -3.91 10.73
C SER A 23 -24.70 -4.89 10.96
N PHE A 24 -23.97 -5.22 9.89
CA PHE A 24 -22.80 -6.10 9.99
C PHE A 24 -21.65 -5.41 10.72
N TYR A 25 -21.29 -4.18 10.34
CA TYR A 25 -20.21 -3.43 10.99
C TYR A 25 -20.53 -3.04 12.44
N ALA A 26 -21.81 -2.81 12.76
CA ALA A 26 -22.27 -2.57 14.13
C ALA A 26 -22.09 -3.81 15.03
N SER A 27 -22.38 -5.00 14.49
CA SER A 27 -22.21 -6.27 15.22
C SER A 27 -20.78 -6.82 15.19
N HIS A 28 -19.94 -6.35 14.27
CA HIS A 28 -18.57 -6.84 14.06
C HIS A 28 -17.55 -5.68 14.09
N PRO A 29 -17.30 -5.08 15.26
CA PRO A 29 -16.49 -3.87 15.37
C PRO A 29 -15.07 -4.01 14.83
N ASN A 30 -14.48 -5.22 14.88
CA ASN A 30 -13.16 -5.50 14.32
C ASN A 30 -13.10 -5.37 12.79
N HIS A 31 -14.23 -5.59 12.10
CA HIS A 31 -14.31 -5.40 10.64
C HIS A 31 -14.33 -3.92 10.25
N SER A 32 -14.61 -3.02 11.20
CA SER A 32 -14.66 -1.57 10.95
C SER A 32 -13.30 -0.88 11.06
N THR A 33 -12.23 -1.61 11.40
CA THR A 33 -10.89 -1.04 11.59
C THR A 33 -10.38 -0.33 10.33
N SER A 34 -10.44 -0.99 9.17
CA SER A 34 -10.01 -0.39 7.89
C SER A 34 -10.84 0.84 7.52
N LEU A 35 -12.15 0.82 7.78
CA LEU A 35 -13.05 1.95 7.54
C LEU A 35 -12.67 3.18 8.38
N LYS A 36 -12.26 2.96 9.63
CA LYS A 36 -11.81 4.03 10.54
C LYS A 36 -10.48 4.65 10.10
N GLN A 37 -9.70 3.97 9.26
CA GLN A 37 -8.44 4.49 8.73
C GLN A 37 -8.64 5.36 7.48
N VAL A 38 -9.82 5.32 6.83
CA VAL A 38 -10.09 6.09 5.59
C VAL A 38 -9.72 7.58 5.71
N PRO A 39 -10.02 8.30 6.82
CA PRO A 39 -9.66 9.71 6.96
C PRO A 39 -8.16 10.01 7.03
N VAL A 40 -7.31 9.02 7.28
CA VAL A 40 -5.85 9.18 7.39
C VAL A 40 -5.09 8.50 6.24
N LEU A 41 -5.80 7.96 5.24
CA LEU A 41 -5.18 7.41 4.04
C LEU A 41 -4.59 8.55 3.20
N GLY A 42 -3.33 8.39 2.78
CA GLY A 42 -2.68 9.26 1.81
C GLY A 42 -3.04 8.89 0.37
N GLU A 43 -2.47 9.63 -0.58
CA GLU A 43 -2.64 9.37 -2.01
C GLU A 43 -2.01 8.03 -2.41
N TRP A 44 -2.68 7.32 -3.33
CA TRP A 44 -2.13 6.14 -3.98
C TRP A 44 -1.26 6.57 -5.17
N THR A 45 0.01 6.83 -4.91
CA THR A 45 0.96 7.26 -5.94
C THR A 45 1.64 6.08 -6.62
N SER A 46 2.11 6.28 -7.85
CA SER A 46 2.94 5.33 -8.59
C SER A 46 4.17 6.05 -9.12
N PHE A 47 5.26 5.31 -9.33
CA PHE A 47 6.41 5.82 -10.06
C PHE A 47 6.03 6.09 -11.53
N PRO A 48 6.57 7.16 -12.15
CA PRO A 48 6.30 7.50 -13.53
C PRO A 48 7.11 6.63 -14.51
N GLY A 49 6.61 6.54 -15.74
CA GLY A 49 7.31 5.90 -16.86
C GLY A 49 7.14 4.39 -16.95
N GLU A 50 7.76 3.81 -17.98
CA GLU A 50 7.60 2.39 -18.36
C GLU A 50 8.18 1.43 -17.31
N ASN A 51 9.11 1.89 -16.47
CA ASN A 51 9.76 1.07 -15.44
C ASN A 51 9.03 1.05 -14.10
N ALA A 52 7.81 1.61 -13.98
CA ALA A 52 7.10 1.75 -12.70
C ALA A 52 7.00 0.42 -11.91
N LEU A 53 6.64 -0.68 -12.58
CA LEU A 53 6.57 -2.00 -11.94
C LEU A 53 7.95 -2.54 -11.56
N LYS A 54 8.98 -2.29 -12.39
CA LYS A 54 10.35 -2.73 -12.09
C LYS A 54 10.92 -1.98 -10.88
N ILE A 55 10.58 -0.70 -10.71
CA ILE A 55 10.96 0.09 -9.53
C ILE A 55 10.40 -0.53 -8.24
N ILE A 56 9.14 -1.00 -8.26
CA ILE A 56 8.53 -1.69 -7.10
C ILE A 56 9.32 -2.95 -6.74
N GLU A 57 9.69 -3.78 -7.73
CA GLU A 57 10.50 -4.99 -7.46
C GLU A 57 11.88 -4.64 -6.91
N VAL A 58 12.56 -3.61 -7.43
CA VAL A 58 13.86 -3.18 -6.90
C VAL A 58 13.75 -2.72 -5.43
N ILE A 59 12.73 -1.94 -5.09
CA ILE A 59 12.48 -1.52 -3.71
C ILE A 59 12.23 -2.74 -2.82
N LYS A 60 11.45 -3.71 -3.30
CA LYS A 60 11.15 -4.96 -2.59
C LYS A 60 12.43 -5.77 -2.35
N ASP A 61 13.28 -5.96 -3.35
CA ASP A 61 14.51 -6.75 -3.24
C ASP A 61 15.49 -6.15 -2.22
N HIS A 62 15.70 -4.83 -2.26
CA HIS A 62 16.52 -4.12 -1.26
C HIS A 62 15.92 -4.21 0.15
N THR A 63 14.59 -4.06 0.27
CA THR A 63 13.89 -4.18 1.56
C THR A 63 13.98 -5.61 2.10
N GLU A 64 13.86 -6.63 1.24
CA GLU A 64 14.03 -8.04 1.61
C GLU A 64 15.44 -8.29 2.17
N ALA A 65 16.46 -7.78 1.50
CA ALA A 65 17.84 -7.91 1.97
C ALA A 65 18.06 -7.23 3.34
N LEU A 66 17.40 -6.09 3.59
CA LEU A 66 17.43 -5.39 4.87
C LEU A 66 16.73 -6.18 5.98
N VAL A 67 15.48 -6.61 5.77
CA VAL A 67 14.69 -7.30 6.81
C VAL A 67 15.20 -8.71 7.10
N THR A 68 15.89 -9.33 6.15
CA THR A 68 16.58 -10.62 6.34
C THR A 68 18.01 -10.46 6.86
N ALA A 69 18.43 -9.24 7.21
CA ALA A 69 19.74 -8.90 7.76
C ALA A 69 20.94 -9.32 6.89
N ARG A 70 20.74 -9.42 5.56
CA ARG A 70 21.87 -9.61 4.62
C ARG A 70 22.74 -8.36 4.53
N TYR A 71 22.11 -7.20 4.60
CA TYR A 71 22.76 -5.88 4.65
C TYR A 71 22.08 -4.98 5.68
N GLY A 72 22.84 -4.04 6.25
CA GLY A 72 22.30 -3.03 7.17
C GLY A 72 21.70 -1.83 6.44
N ALA A 73 20.88 -1.03 7.15
CA ALA A 73 20.18 0.11 6.55
C ALA A 73 21.12 1.13 5.88
N THR A 74 22.28 1.41 6.51
CA THR A 74 23.28 2.33 5.97
C THR A 74 23.88 1.87 4.65
N GLU A 75 23.92 0.56 4.41
CA GLU A 75 24.40 -0.01 3.14
C GLU A 75 23.26 -0.12 2.11
N THR A 76 22.07 -0.56 2.53
CA THR A 76 20.93 -0.77 1.64
C THR A 76 20.38 0.54 1.08
N MET A 77 20.22 1.57 1.92
CA MET A 77 19.50 2.79 1.52
C MET A 77 20.15 3.52 0.34
N PRO A 78 21.48 3.76 0.31
CA PRO A 78 22.11 4.41 -0.84
C PRO A 78 21.98 3.60 -2.14
N LYS A 79 22.10 2.27 -2.07
CA LYS A 79 21.97 1.38 -3.23
C LYS A 79 20.54 1.35 -3.77
N LEU A 80 19.54 1.27 -2.89
CA LEU A 80 18.13 1.36 -3.25
C LEU A 80 17.84 2.65 -4.02
N VAL A 81 18.25 3.80 -3.46
CA VAL A 81 18.03 5.11 -4.11
C VAL A 81 18.73 5.18 -5.47
N GLN A 82 19.97 4.71 -5.57
CA GLN A 82 20.70 4.67 -6.83
C GLN A 82 19.97 3.83 -7.89
N ASP A 83 19.54 2.63 -7.55
CA ASP A 83 18.90 1.71 -8.50
C ASP A 83 17.51 2.21 -8.93
N VAL A 84 16.74 2.80 -8.01
CA VAL A 84 15.47 3.46 -8.36
C VAL A 84 15.72 4.63 -9.31
N ASN A 85 16.67 5.52 -9.00
CA ASN A 85 16.99 6.66 -9.85
C ASN A 85 17.43 6.23 -11.25
N ASN A 86 18.20 5.14 -11.37
CA ASN A 86 18.61 4.61 -12.67
C ASN A 86 17.43 4.23 -13.56
N LEU A 87 16.32 3.76 -12.96
CA LEU A 87 15.10 3.35 -13.65
C LEU A 87 14.13 4.51 -13.93
N MET A 88 14.33 5.67 -13.30
CA MET A 88 13.47 6.84 -13.51
C MET A 88 13.57 7.36 -14.96
N PRO A 89 12.47 7.94 -15.50
CA PRO A 89 12.51 8.64 -16.78
C PRO A 89 13.60 9.71 -16.81
N ALA A 90 14.18 9.94 -17.99
CA ALA A 90 15.25 10.94 -18.14
C ALA A 90 14.82 12.36 -17.73
N GLN A 91 13.53 12.67 -17.78
CA GLN A 91 13.00 13.99 -17.37
C GLN A 91 12.90 14.17 -15.84
N CYS A 92 13.09 13.08 -15.09
CA CYS A 92 13.03 13.07 -13.62
C CYS A 92 14.42 12.99 -12.98
N LYS A 93 15.49 12.98 -13.78
CA LYS A 93 16.89 12.96 -13.35
C LYS A 93 17.46 14.37 -13.43
#